data_AF-A0A3R7A1M8-F1
#
_entry.id   AF-A0A3R7A1M8-F1
#
_cell.length_a   1.000
_cell.length_b   1.000
_cell.length_c   1.000
_cell.angle_alpha   90.00
_cell.angle_beta   90.00
_cell.angle_gamma   90.00
#
_symmetry.space_group_name_H-M   'P 1'
#
loop_
_entity.id
_entity.type
_entity.pdbx_description
1 polymer ?
#
loop_
_entity_poly.entity_id
_entity_poly.type
_entity_poly.pdbx_seq_one_letter_code
_entity_poly.pdbx_strand_id
1 'polypeptide(L)'
;MVREFLEIDDLETFRRVAEQSPLVIRRDPFLFAQYFAVMFFVNLAEMERGEVKRLFEMLKGKTIVIKDIVEASTLSEFLRKKEA
;
A
#
# COMPACT_ATOMS: atom_id res chain seq x y z
N MET A 1 3.59 10.78 -15.81
CA MET A 1 2.36 11.32 -15.20
C MET A 1 2.57 11.31 -13.70
N VAL A 2 2.43 12.45 -13.02
CA VAL A 2 2.63 12.54 -11.56
C VAL A 2 1.52 11.73 -10.89
N ARG A 3 1.89 10.77 -10.04
CA ARG A 3 0.94 10.09 -9.15
C ARG A 3 0.89 10.92 -7.88
N GLU A 4 -0.23 11.58 -7.62
CA GLU A 4 -0.46 12.24 -6.34
C GLU A 4 -0.76 11.16 -5.29
N PHE A 5 -0.06 11.25 -4.16
CA PHE A 5 -0.27 10.39 -3.01
C PHE A 5 -0.99 11.20 -1.94
N LEU A 6 -2.18 10.76 -1.55
CA LEU A 6 -3.00 11.42 -0.56
C LEU A 6 -2.92 10.66 0.76
N GLU A 7 -2.35 11.30 1.76
CA GLU A 7 -2.37 10.78 3.13
C GLU A 7 -3.78 10.94 3.71
N ILE A 8 -4.23 9.93 4.44
CA ILE A 8 -5.50 9.96 5.15
C ILE A 8 -5.20 9.95 6.65
N ASP A 9 -5.73 10.93 7.37
CA ASP A 9 -5.50 11.06 8.82
C ASP A 9 -6.30 10.04 9.64
N ASP A 10 -7.45 9.58 9.14
CA ASP A 10 -8.35 8.69 9.86
C ASP A 10 -8.51 7.30 9.22
N LEU A 11 -8.48 6.28 10.07
CA LEU A 11 -8.47 4.88 9.66
C LEU A 11 -9.79 4.42 9.03
N GLU A 12 -10.91 5.03 9.44
CA GLU A 12 -12.25 4.73 8.94
C GLU A 12 -12.40 5.16 7.47
N THR A 13 -11.88 6.33 7.10
CA THR A 13 -11.84 6.83 5.73
C THR A 13 -10.90 5.98 4.88
N PHE A 14 -9.69 5.66 5.38
CA PHE A 14 -8.78 4.78 4.65
C PHE A 14 -9.43 3.42 4.39
N ARG A 15 -10.16 2.88 5.38
CA ARG A 15 -10.90 1.64 5.22
C ARG A 15 -11.91 1.70 4.08
N ARG A 16 -12.70 2.78 3.98
CA ARG A 16 -13.69 2.95 2.89
C ARG A 16 -13.01 2.95 1.52
N VAL A 17 -11.88 3.64 1.39
CA VAL A 17 -11.10 3.63 0.13
C VAL A 17 -10.55 2.23 -0.14
N ALA A 18 -9.96 1.58 0.86
CA ALA A 18 -9.42 0.23 0.75
C ALA A 18 -10.50 -0.81 0.42
N GLU A 19 -11.75 -0.64 0.86
CA GLU A 19 -12.93 -1.45 0.49
C GLU A 19 -13.25 -1.40 -0.99
N GLN A 20 -13.12 -0.23 -1.61
CA GLN A 20 -13.37 -0.07 -3.05
C GLN A 20 -12.13 -0.38 -3.91
N SER A 21 -10.95 -0.44 -3.29
CA SER A 21 -9.71 -0.74 -3.99
C SER A 21 -9.61 -2.23 -4.33
N PRO A 22 -9.18 -2.60 -5.55
CA PRO A 22 -9.00 -4.00 -5.93
C PRO A 22 -7.91 -4.71 -5.11
N LEU A 23 -6.92 -3.96 -4.61
CA LEU A 23 -5.85 -4.47 -3.76
C LEU A 23 -5.33 -3.37 -2.83
N VAL A 24 -4.79 -3.78 -1.69
CA VAL A 24 -4.09 -2.91 -0.74
C VAL A 24 -2.63 -3.31 -0.70
N ILE A 25 -1.74 -2.36 -0.91
CA ILE A 25 -0.29 -2.59 -0.87
C ILE A 25 0.21 -2.29 0.53
N ARG A 26 0.92 -3.24 1.14
CA ARG A 26 1.60 -3.03 2.41
C ARG A 26 3.10 -2.90 2.19
N ARG A 27 3.66 -1.77 2.62
CA ARG A 27 5.09 -1.53 2.75
C ARG A 27 5.33 -0.83 4.07
N ASP A 28 5.65 -1.61 5.10
CA ASP A 28 5.71 -1.11 6.48
C ASP A 28 6.59 0.16 6.60
N PRO A 29 6.11 1.18 7.36
CA PRO A 29 4.88 1.20 8.15
C PRO A 29 3.61 1.60 7.35
N PHE A 30 3.67 1.74 6.02
CA PHE A 30 2.58 2.29 5.24
C PHE A 30 1.65 1.22 4.63
N LEU A 31 0.36 1.60 4.53
CA LEU A 31 -0.59 0.93 3.65
C LEU A 31 -1.02 1.88 2.55
N PHE A 32 -1.17 1.35 1.35
CA PHE A 32 -1.64 2.09 0.19
C PHE A 32 -2.87 1.42 -0.42
N ALA A 33 -3.85 2.22 -0.82
CA ALA A 33 -5.02 1.79 -1.54
C ALA A 33 -5.19 2.67 -2.78
N GLN A 34 -5.35 2.04 -3.95
CA GLN A 34 -5.62 2.79 -5.17
C GLN A 34 -7.12 2.92 -5.39
N TYR A 35 -7.60 4.14 -5.61
CA TYR A 35 -8.96 4.39 -6.07
C TYR A 35 -8.91 5.29 -7.30
N PHE A 36 -9.37 4.75 -8.43
CA PHE A 36 -9.16 5.34 -9.76
C PHE A 36 -7.68 5.68 -10.03
N ALA A 37 -7.37 6.94 -10.31
CA ALA A 37 -6.02 7.42 -10.64
C ALA A 37 -5.23 7.90 -9.40
N VAL A 38 -5.82 7.81 -8.20
CA VAL A 38 -5.25 8.39 -6.97
C VAL A 38 -4.78 7.28 -6.04
N MET A 39 -3.60 7.47 -5.45
CA MET A 39 -3.05 6.59 -4.43
C MET A 39 -3.31 7.20 -3.06
N PHE A 40 -4.10 6.54 -2.24
CA PHE A 40 -4.30 6.93 -0.85
C PHE A 40 -3.39 6.10 0.06
N PHE A 41 -2.92 6.69 1.16
CA PHE A 41 -2.10 5.96 2.12
C PHE A 41 -2.34 6.37 3.57
N VAL A 42 -1.94 5.49 4.48
CA VAL A 42 -1.88 5.73 5.93
C VAL A 42 -0.55 5.26 6.49
N ASN A 43 -0.06 5.95 7.52
CA ASN A 43 1.09 5.54 8.32
C ASN A 43 0.65 4.73 9.55
N LEU A 44 0.86 3.41 9.54
CA LEU A 44 0.49 2.55 10.68
C LEU A 44 1.30 2.82 11.95
N ALA A 45 2.45 3.50 11.84
CA ALA A 45 3.26 3.85 13.00
C ALA A 45 2.60 4.93 13.89
N GLU A 46 1.64 5.68 13.35
CA GLU A 46 0.93 6.76 14.03
C GLU A 46 -0.40 6.29 14.64
N MET A 47 -0.67 4.98 14.58
CA MET A 47 -1.97 4.40 14.91
C MET A 47 -1.90 3.51 16.15
N GLU A 48 -3.02 3.38 16.86
CA GLU A 48 -3.10 2.47 17.98
C GLU A 48 -3.07 1.00 17.52
N ARG A 49 -2.33 0.17 18.26
CA ARG A 49 -2.12 -1.26 17.90
C ARG A 49 -3.43 -2.04 17.73
N GLY A 50 -4.47 -1.69 18.50
CA GLY A 50 -5.80 -2.31 18.39
C GLY A 50 -6.49 -2.02 17.07
N GLU A 51 -6.35 -0.79 16.57
CA GLU A 51 -6.94 -0.36 15.30
C GLU A 51 -6.22 -0.98 14.11
N VAL A 52 -4.89 -1.06 14.16
CA VAL A 52 -4.07 -1.73 13.14
C VAL A 52 -4.47 -3.20 13.00
N LYS A 53 -4.69 -3.92 14.11
CA LYS A 53 -5.13 -5.32 14.08
C LYS A 53 -6.50 -5.45 13.40
N ARG A 54 -7.45 -4.60 13.77
CA ARG A 54 -8.81 -4.59 13.19
C ARG A 54 -8.77 -4.30 11.68
N LEU A 55 -7.94 -3.35 11.25
CA LEU A 55 -7.74 -3.04 9.84
C LEU A 55 -7.27 -4.26 9.05
N PHE A 56 -6.25 -4.96 9.54
CA PHE A 56 -5.73 -6.16 8.86
C PHE A 56 -6.73 -7.31 8.82
N GLU A 57 -7.53 -7.51 9.86
CA GLU A 57 -8.60 -8.52 9.86
C GLU A 57 -9.62 -8.24 8.76
N MET A 58 -9.99 -6.97 8.56
CA MET A 58 -10.93 -6.55 7.51
C MET A 58 -10.32 -6.62 6.10
N LEU A 59 -9.01 -6.38 5.96
CA LEU A 59 -8.31 -6.37 4.67
C LEU A 59 -7.64 -7.71 4.31
N LYS A 60 -7.89 -8.77 5.09
CA LYS A 60 -7.21 -10.08 5.01
C LYS A 60 -7.25 -10.75 3.63
N GLY A 61 -8.21 -10.39 2.77
CA GLY A 61 -8.36 -10.95 1.42
C GLY A 61 -7.76 -10.13 0.26
N LYS A 62 -7.31 -8.90 0.50
CA LYS A 62 -6.85 -7.97 -0.56
C LYS A 62 -5.47 -7.36 -0.32
N THR A 63 -4.88 -7.62 0.84
CA THR A 63 -3.59 -7.03 1.22
C THR A 63 -2.45 -7.82 0.60
N ILE A 64 -1.62 -7.14 -0.19
CA ILE A 64 -0.39 -7.66 -0.78
C ILE A 64 0.79 -7.06 -0.03
N VAL A 65 1.64 -7.92 0.53
CA VAL A 65 2.85 -7.50 1.25
C VAL A 65 4.01 -7.38 0.26
N ILE A 66 4.59 -6.18 0.15
CA ILE A 66 5.72 -5.93 -0.74
C ILE A 66 7.03 -6.18 0.01
N LYS A 67 7.80 -7.16 -0.48
CA LYS A 67 9.13 -7.48 0.05
C LYS A 67 10.19 -6.50 -0.44
N ASP A 68 10.13 -6.13 -1.71
CA ASP A 68 11.17 -5.36 -2.39
C ASP A 68 10.58 -4.58 -3.57
N ILE A 69 11.17 -3.44 -3.90
CA ILE A 69 10.81 -2.61 -5.05
C ILE A 69 12.06 -2.47 -5.91
N VAL A 70 11.97 -2.92 -7.16
CA VAL A 70 13.06 -2.77 -8.11
C VAL A 70 12.65 -1.79 -9.19
N GLU A 71 13.35 -0.67 -9.23
CA GLU A 71 13.26 0.26 -10.34
C GLU A 71 14.24 -0.17 -11.43
N ALA A 72 13.71 -0.39 -12.64
CA ALA A 72 14.48 -0.76 -13.81
C ALA A 72 13.79 -0.17 -15.04
N SER A 73 14.60 0.34 -15.96
CA SER A 73 14.15 0.90 -17.23
C SER A 73 13.84 -0.19 -18.27
N THR A 74 14.41 -1.39 -18.11
CA THR A 74 14.22 -2.53 -19.03
C THR A 74 14.20 -3.87 -18.29
N LEU A 75 13.63 -4.91 -18.94
CA LEU A 75 13.65 -6.28 -18.41
C LEU A 75 15.08 -6.79 -18.20
N SER A 76 15.99 -6.50 -19.13
CA SER A 76 17.39 -6.91 -19.03
C SER A 76 18.09 -6.27 -17.82
N GLU A 77 17.80 -5.00 -17.54
CA GLU A 77 18.33 -4.33 -16.34
C GLU A 77 17.76 -4.96 -15.06
N PHE A 78 16.45 -5.24 -15.04
CA PHE A 78 15.80 -5.91 -13.91
C PHE A 78 16.44 -7.27 -13.61
N LEU A 79 16.64 -8.11 -14.63
CA LEU A 79 17.22 -9.45 -14.48
C LEU A 79 18.63 -9.38 -13.92
N ARG A 80 19.49 -8.51 -14.46
CA ARG A 80 20.85 -8.29 -13.91
C ARG A 80 20.85 -7.88 -12.45
N LYS A 81 19.89 -7.04 -12.01
CA LYS A 81 19.76 -6.62 -10.61
C LYS A 81 19.28 -7.76 -9.69
N LYS A 82 18.64 -8.80 -10.23
CA LYS A 82 18.18 -9.96 -9.47
C LYS A 82 19.16 -11.12 -9.44
N GLU A 83 20.06 -11.20 -10.42
CA GLU A 83 21.10 -12.22 -10.53
C GLU A 83 22.41 -11.82 -9.83
N ALA A 84 22.55 -10.56 -9.39
CA ALA A 84 23.70 -10.03 -8.63
C ALA A 84 23.51 -10.20 -7.12
#